data_AF-A0A3D3DL75-F1
#
_entry.id   AF-A0A3D3DL75-F1
#
_cell.length_a   1.000
_cell.length_b   1.000
_cell.length_c   1.000
_cell.angle_alpha   90.00
_cell.angle_beta   90.00
_cell.angle_gamma   90.00
#
_symmetry.space_group_name_H-M   'P 1'
#
loop_
_entity.id
_entity.type
_entity.pdbx_description
1 polymer ?
#
loop_
_entity_poly.entity_id
_entity_poly.type
_entity_poly.pdbx_seq_one_letter_code
_entity_poly.pdbx_strand_id
1 'polypeptide(L)'
;MSEIRPLEPIPSPLREQPDFAVPPALAAELDAVIARYPQARSASLMLLHAIQEQFGYISRQAVEWVAARLGLPPLNIYELVTFYPMFHAAPVGKYHLKICRTLSCALGGSHQLHELCCTRLGLDPRQHGPQTTKDGKFTVEFVECLAGCGAAPVMMVNDAFHEGVTPQRAEEILGGCS
;
A
#
# COMPACT_ATOMS: atom_id res chain seq x y z
N MET A 1 -15.50 41.37 -16.25
CA MET A 1 -15.80 40.32 -15.28
C MET A 1 -15.17 39.05 -15.80
N SER A 2 -14.03 38.63 -15.25
CA SER A 2 -13.36 37.38 -15.66
C SER A 2 -14.32 36.23 -15.39
N GLU A 3 -14.71 35.49 -16.42
CA GLU A 3 -15.47 34.26 -16.25
C GLU A 3 -14.65 33.32 -15.36
N ILE A 4 -15.25 32.88 -14.24
CA ILE A 4 -14.63 31.91 -13.34
C ILE A 4 -14.62 30.59 -14.10
N ARG A 5 -13.43 30.08 -14.43
CA ARG A 5 -13.28 28.76 -15.08
C ARG A 5 -14.01 27.71 -14.21
N PRO A 6 -14.89 26.88 -14.78
CA PRO A 6 -15.54 25.81 -14.05
C PRO A 6 -14.46 24.93 -13.41
N LEU A 7 -14.57 24.68 -12.11
CA LEU A 7 -13.66 23.78 -11.42
C LEU A 7 -13.90 22.36 -11.94
N GLU A 8 -12.88 21.78 -12.57
CA GLU A 8 -12.85 20.37 -12.87
C GLU A 8 -12.83 19.58 -11.55
N PRO A 9 -13.69 18.55 -11.37
CA PRO A 9 -13.67 17.73 -10.18
C PRO A 9 -12.32 17.04 -10.02
N ILE A 10 -11.75 17.09 -8.80
CA ILE A 10 -10.52 16.35 -8.50
C ILE A 10 -10.84 14.85 -8.63
N PRO A 11 -10.13 14.11 -9.49
CA PRO A 11 -10.39 12.69 -9.68
C PRO A 11 -10.12 11.93 -8.37
N SER A 12 -11.04 11.05 -7.98
CA SER A 12 -10.86 10.20 -6.81
C SER A 12 -9.71 9.21 -7.05
N PRO A 13 -8.80 9.02 -6.08
CA PRO A 13 -7.75 8.02 -6.16
C PRO A 13 -8.29 6.59 -6.03
N LEU A 14 -9.50 6.40 -5.50
CA LEU A 14 -10.10 5.07 -5.30
C LEU A 14 -10.45 4.44 -6.65
N ARG A 15 -9.94 3.23 -6.85
CA ARG A 15 -10.34 2.37 -7.97
C ARG A 15 -11.55 1.53 -7.60
N GLU A 16 -12.30 1.12 -8.61
CA GLU A 16 -13.41 0.19 -8.45
C GLU A 16 -12.91 -1.26 -8.47
N GLN A 17 -13.64 -2.15 -7.82
CA GLN A 17 -13.45 -3.59 -7.87
C GLN A 17 -14.81 -4.24 -8.14
N PRO A 18 -15.12 -4.61 -9.41
CA PRO A 18 -16.46 -5.06 -9.81
C PRO A 18 -16.95 -6.30 -9.05
N ASP A 19 -16.04 -7.24 -8.78
CA ASP A 19 -16.33 -8.51 -8.10
C ASP A 19 -16.16 -8.42 -6.58
N PHE A 20 -16.22 -7.21 -6.01
CA PHE A 20 -16.09 -7.01 -4.57
C PHE A 20 -17.29 -7.60 -3.82
N ALA A 21 -17.04 -8.69 -3.11
CA ALA A 21 -17.98 -9.30 -2.19
C ALA A 21 -17.23 -9.85 -0.98
N VAL A 22 -17.51 -9.32 0.22
CA VAL A 22 -16.87 -9.78 1.46
C VAL A 22 -17.40 -11.17 1.81
N PRO A 23 -16.53 -12.20 1.90
CA PRO A 23 -16.95 -13.54 2.29
C PRO A 23 -17.58 -13.56 3.69
N PRO A 24 -18.60 -14.41 3.95
CA PRO A 24 -19.25 -14.47 5.26
C PRO A 24 -18.30 -14.74 6.43
N ALA A 25 -17.26 -15.56 6.20
CA ALA A 25 -16.23 -15.85 7.20
C ALA A 25 -15.45 -14.59 7.61
N LEU A 26 -14.99 -13.80 6.63
CA LEU A 26 -14.29 -12.53 6.88
C LEU A 26 -15.23 -11.52 7.55
N ALA A 27 -16.49 -11.44 7.12
CA ALA A 27 -17.47 -10.55 7.75
C ALA A 27 -17.70 -10.85 9.23
N ALA A 28 -17.73 -12.15 9.61
CA ALA A 28 -17.86 -12.59 10.99
C ALA A 28 -16.59 -12.31 11.82
N GLU A 29 -15.41 -12.49 11.24
CA GLU A 29 -14.14 -12.13 11.88
C GLU A 29 -14.09 -10.62 12.18
N LEU A 30 -14.47 -9.79 11.21
CA LEU A 30 -14.50 -8.35 11.37
C LEU A 30 -15.52 -7.88 12.42
N ASP A 31 -16.66 -8.56 12.57
CA ASP A 31 -17.60 -8.29 13.66
C ASP A 31 -16.98 -8.56 15.03
N ALA A 32 -16.23 -9.65 15.15
CA ALA A 32 -15.50 -9.97 16.37
C ALA A 32 -14.40 -8.93 16.67
N VAL A 33 -13.76 -8.36 15.64
CA VAL A 33 -12.81 -7.24 15.80
C VAL A 33 -13.52 -5.99 16.29
N ILE A 34 -14.67 -5.62 15.69
CA ILE A 34 -15.45 -4.45 16.10
C ILE A 34 -15.84 -4.55 17.59
N ALA A 35 -16.28 -5.73 18.03
CA ALA A 35 -16.70 -5.97 19.42
C ALA A 35 -15.59 -5.77 20.47
N ARG A 36 -14.31 -5.72 20.06
CA ARG A 36 -13.18 -5.44 20.98
C ARG A 36 -13.08 -3.96 21.35
N TYR A 37 -13.77 -3.07 20.63
CA TYR A 37 -13.68 -1.63 20.82
C TYR A 37 -14.95 -1.07 21.47
N PRO A 38 -14.85 -0.15 22.44
CA PRO A 38 -16.01 0.53 23.01
C PRO A 38 -16.81 1.36 21.99
N GLN A 39 -16.14 1.82 20.93
CA GLN A 39 -16.75 2.56 19.83
C GLN A 39 -16.37 1.89 18.52
N ALA A 40 -17.37 1.56 17.68
CA ALA A 40 -17.15 0.87 16.41
C ALA A 40 -16.15 1.61 15.51
N ARG A 41 -16.21 2.95 15.46
CA ARG A 41 -15.27 3.79 14.68
C ARG A 41 -13.80 3.50 14.98
N SER A 42 -13.46 3.06 16.20
CA SER A 42 -12.08 2.79 16.59
C SER A 42 -11.51 1.53 15.92
N ALA A 43 -12.35 0.68 15.34
CA ALA A 43 -11.96 -0.50 14.58
C ALA A 43 -11.62 -0.20 13.10
N SER A 44 -11.80 1.05 12.63
CA SER A 44 -11.70 1.40 11.19
C SER A 44 -10.40 0.94 10.54
N LEU A 45 -9.25 1.19 11.17
CA LEU A 45 -7.95 0.79 10.62
C LEU A 45 -7.80 -0.74 10.57
N MET A 46 -8.31 -1.46 11.56
CA MET A 46 -8.23 -2.93 11.58
C MET A 46 -9.06 -3.54 10.45
N LEU A 47 -10.26 -3.00 10.20
CA LEU A 47 -11.09 -3.42 9.08
C LEU A 47 -10.41 -3.15 7.74
N LEU A 48 -9.83 -1.96 7.57
CA LEU A 48 -9.12 -1.61 6.34
C LEU A 48 -7.91 -2.52 6.10
N HIS A 49 -7.14 -2.87 7.13
CA HIS A 49 -6.03 -3.82 6.98
C HIS A 49 -6.51 -5.20 6.50
N ALA A 50 -7.54 -5.77 7.14
CA ALA A 50 -8.07 -7.07 6.75
C ALA A 50 -8.70 -7.07 5.35
N ILE A 51 -9.38 -5.98 4.98
CA ILE A 51 -9.93 -5.82 3.63
C ILE A 51 -8.81 -5.71 2.59
N GLN A 52 -7.76 -4.93 2.86
CA GLN A 52 -6.61 -4.85 1.96
C GLN A 52 -5.90 -6.20 1.83
N GLU A 53 -5.75 -6.95 2.92
CA GLU A 53 -5.15 -8.29 2.88
C GLU A 53 -5.96 -9.27 2.02
N GLN A 54 -7.29 -9.23 2.14
CA GLN A 54 -8.18 -10.09 1.36
C GLN A 54 -8.26 -9.72 -0.13
N PHE A 55 -8.27 -8.42 -0.44
CA PHE A 55 -8.61 -7.89 -1.78
C PHE A 55 -7.43 -7.24 -2.51
N GLY A 56 -6.28 -7.07 -1.86
CA GLY A 56 -5.05 -6.46 -2.37
C GLY A 56 -5.00 -4.94 -2.31
N TYR A 57 -6.15 -4.25 -2.34
CA TYR A 57 -6.24 -2.80 -2.25
C TYR A 57 -7.63 -2.38 -1.73
N ILE A 58 -7.76 -1.12 -1.31
CA ILE A 58 -9.03 -0.54 -0.86
C ILE A 58 -9.77 0.10 -2.02
N SER A 59 -10.76 -0.61 -2.53
CA SER A 59 -11.66 -0.12 -3.58
C SER A 59 -12.74 0.83 -3.05
N ARG A 60 -13.44 1.51 -3.96
CA ARG A 60 -14.63 2.30 -3.59
C ARG A 60 -15.69 1.47 -2.88
N GLN A 61 -15.93 0.25 -3.38
CA GLN A 61 -16.86 -0.70 -2.81
C GLN A 61 -16.43 -1.12 -1.39
N ALA A 62 -15.13 -1.33 -1.17
CA ALA A 62 -14.59 -1.60 0.16
C ALA A 62 -14.83 -0.45 1.16
N VAL A 63 -14.63 0.80 0.73
CA VAL A 63 -14.90 1.99 1.55
C VAL A 63 -16.38 2.03 1.97
N GLU A 64 -17.29 1.86 1.01
CA GLU A 64 -18.74 1.85 1.27
C GLU A 64 -19.14 0.71 2.22
N TRP A 65 -18.56 -0.48 2.03
CA TRP A 65 -18.83 -1.64 2.88
C TRP A 65 -18.35 -1.44 4.32
N VAL A 66 -17.11 -0.98 4.51
CA VAL A 66 -16.55 -0.72 5.85
C VAL A 66 -17.34 0.37 6.56
N ALA A 67 -17.69 1.44 5.83
CA ALA A 67 -18.49 2.53 6.38
C ALA A 67 -19.87 2.05 6.85
N ALA A 68 -20.57 1.26 6.03
CA ALA A 68 -21.85 0.67 6.39
C ALA A 68 -21.74 -0.25 7.60
N ARG A 69 -20.68 -1.08 7.68
CA ARG A 69 -20.46 -1.99 8.80
C ARG A 69 -20.20 -1.28 10.13
N LEU A 70 -19.55 -0.12 10.09
CA LEU A 70 -19.24 0.70 11.27
C LEU A 70 -20.30 1.75 11.59
N GLY A 71 -21.33 1.90 10.76
CA GLY A 71 -22.34 2.95 10.90
C GLY A 71 -21.79 4.36 10.70
N LEU A 72 -20.81 4.52 9.80
CA LEU A 72 -20.13 5.79 9.51
C LEU A 72 -20.47 6.29 8.09
N PRO A 73 -20.34 7.60 7.83
CA PRO A 73 -20.34 8.12 6.47
C PRO A 73 -19.13 7.55 5.67
N PRO A 74 -19.28 7.19 4.38
CA PRO A 74 -18.17 6.72 3.55
C PRO A 74 -16.98 7.69 3.49
N LEU A 75 -17.25 9.00 3.61
CA LEU A 75 -16.21 10.02 3.62
C LEU A 75 -15.20 9.83 4.77
N ASN A 76 -15.66 9.42 5.95
CA ASN A 76 -14.79 9.15 7.09
C ASN A 76 -13.79 8.03 6.80
N ILE A 77 -14.20 7.01 6.04
CA ILE A 77 -13.31 5.89 5.67
C ILE A 77 -12.39 6.31 4.52
N TYR A 78 -12.90 7.06 3.54
CA TYR A 78 -12.09 7.62 2.46
C TYR A 78 -10.96 8.50 3.00
N GLU A 79 -11.24 9.36 3.99
CA GLU A 79 -10.22 10.19 4.66
C GLU A 79 -9.09 9.31 5.20
N LEU A 80 -9.38 8.19 5.86
CA LEU A 80 -8.35 7.28 6.38
C LEU A 80 -7.53 6.66 5.26
N VAL A 81 -8.16 6.18 4.18
CA VAL A 81 -7.46 5.57 3.04
C VAL A 81 -6.51 6.58 2.37
N THR A 82 -6.94 7.84 2.26
CA THR A 82 -6.09 8.89 1.67
C THR A 82 -5.02 9.44 2.62
N PHE A 83 -5.24 9.33 3.94
CA PHE A 83 -4.34 9.85 4.96
C PHE A 83 -3.21 8.87 5.31
N TYR A 84 -3.52 7.58 5.43
CA TYR A 84 -2.53 6.55 5.78
C TYR A 84 -1.90 5.94 4.52
N PRO A 85 -0.61 6.18 4.25
CA PRO A 85 0.04 5.72 3.01
C PRO A 85 0.18 4.19 2.91
N MET A 86 -0.07 3.46 4.00
CA MET A 86 -0.09 2.00 3.99
C MET A 86 -1.30 1.42 3.25
N PHE A 87 -2.37 2.21 3.04
CA PHE A 87 -3.52 1.77 2.27
C PHE A 87 -3.37 2.12 0.79
N HIS A 88 -3.54 1.12 -0.05
CA HIS A 88 -3.45 1.26 -1.49
C HIS A 88 -4.85 1.53 -2.05
N ALA A 89 -5.05 2.66 -2.71
CA ALA A 89 -6.31 3.00 -3.39
C ALA A 89 -6.43 2.37 -4.79
N ALA A 90 -5.37 1.70 -5.26
CA ALA A 90 -5.26 1.06 -6.56
C ALA A 90 -4.52 -0.29 -6.43
N PRO A 91 -4.68 -1.20 -7.41
CA PRO A 91 -4.02 -2.51 -7.39
C PRO A 91 -2.50 -2.39 -7.29
N VAL A 92 -1.92 -3.13 -6.34
CA VAL A 92 -0.48 -3.39 -6.24
C VAL A 92 -0.18 -4.81 -6.70
N GLY A 93 1.07 -5.06 -7.09
CA GLY A 93 1.51 -6.38 -7.50
C GLY A 93 1.58 -7.35 -6.31
N LYS A 94 1.61 -8.66 -6.62
CA LYS A 94 1.70 -9.74 -5.62
C LYS A 94 2.85 -9.53 -4.61
N TYR A 95 3.96 -8.98 -5.07
CA TYR A 95 5.14 -8.64 -4.28
C TYR A 95 5.37 -7.14 -4.28
N HIS A 96 5.16 -6.50 -3.14
CA HIS A 96 5.38 -5.07 -2.95
C HIS A 96 6.74 -4.82 -2.30
N LEU A 97 7.68 -4.35 -3.10
CA LEU A 97 9.03 -3.97 -2.72
C LEU A 97 9.03 -2.52 -2.22
N LYS A 98 9.18 -2.37 -0.90
CA LYS A 98 9.20 -1.08 -0.20
C LYS A 98 10.63 -0.78 0.22
N ILE A 99 11.29 0.15 -0.49
CA ILE A 99 12.71 0.46 -0.27
C ILE A 99 12.81 1.76 0.54
N CYS A 100 13.51 1.73 1.68
CA CYS A 100 13.69 2.92 2.51
C CYS A 100 14.60 3.94 1.82
N ARG A 101 14.17 5.21 1.72
CA ARG A 101 14.95 6.31 1.12
C ARG A 101 15.44 7.38 2.10
N THR A 102 15.23 7.20 3.41
CA THR A 102 15.66 8.18 4.41
C THR A 102 17.15 8.11 4.68
N LEU A 103 17.68 9.11 5.41
CA LEU A 103 19.10 9.46 5.50
C LEU A 103 20.07 8.26 5.58
N SER A 104 19.91 7.37 6.56
CA SER A 104 20.82 6.23 6.73
C SER A 104 20.82 5.28 5.54
N CYS A 105 19.64 5.01 4.97
CA CYS A 105 19.50 4.15 3.78
C CYS A 105 19.99 4.86 2.52
N ALA A 106 19.75 6.16 2.38
CA ALA A 106 20.27 6.94 1.27
C ALA A 106 21.81 6.92 1.25
N LEU A 107 22.46 7.11 2.41
CA LEU A 107 23.92 7.00 2.55
C LEU A 107 24.42 5.55 2.38
N GLY A 108 23.62 4.57 2.81
CA GLY A 108 23.90 3.14 2.64
C GLY A 108 23.65 2.60 1.23
N GLY A 109 23.18 3.43 0.30
CA GLY A 109 23.03 3.06 -1.10
C GLY A 109 21.65 2.58 -1.54
N SER A 110 20.58 2.98 -0.85
CA SER A 110 19.22 2.56 -1.20
C SER A 110 18.73 3.07 -2.55
N HIS A 111 19.32 4.15 -3.09
CA HIS A 111 19.02 4.60 -4.45
C HIS A 111 19.58 3.63 -5.50
N GLN A 112 20.79 3.09 -5.30
CA GLN A 112 21.32 2.04 -6.19
C GLN A 112 20.52 0.75 -6.06
N LEU A 113 20.05 0.43 -4.85
CA LEU A 113 19.15 -0.71 -4.63
C LEU A 113 17.83 -0.55 -5.40
N HIS A 114 17.21 0.63 -5.34
CA HIS A 114 16.00 0.91 -6.11
C HIS A 114 16.23 0.85 -7.62
N GLU A 115 17.31 1.47 -8.11
CA GLU A 115 17.67 1.42 -9.53
C GLU A 115 17.88 -0.01 -10.03
N LEU A 116 18.54 -0.86 -9.24
CA LEU A 116 18.71 -2.28 -9.54
C LEU A 116 17.36 -2.98 -9.63
N CYS A 117 16.50 -2.84 -8.61
CA CYS A 117 15.18 -3.47 -8.59
C CYS A 117 14.33 -3.03 -9.80
N CYS A 118 14.26 -1.73 -10.08
CA CYS A 118 13.50 -1.22 -11.22
C CYS A 118 14.06 -1.73 -12.56
N THR A 119 15.38 -1.69 -12.75
CA THR A 119 16.02 -2.15 -13.98
C THR A 119 15.78 -3.64 -14.22
N ARG A 120 15.90 -4.47 -13.19
CA ARG A 120 15.64 -5.92 -13.29
C ARG A 120 14.19 -6.24 -13.63
N LEU A 121 13.26 -5.42 -13.16
CA LEU A 121 11.82 -5.59 -13.37
C LEU A 121 11.27 -4.83 -14.59
N GLY A 122 12.12 -4.10 -15.33
CA GLY A 122 11.71 -3.31 -16.49
C GLY A 122 10.85 -2.08 -16.15
N LEU A 123 11.04 -1.51 -14.95
CA LEU A 123 10.38 -0.28 -14.47
C LEU A 123 11.31 0.93 -14.63
N ASP A 124 10.79 2.16 -14.54
CA ASP A 124 11.59 3.39 -14.66
C ASP A 124 12.32 3.65 -13.32
N PRO A 125 13.66 3.59 -13.26
CA PRO A 125 14.41 3.84 -12.03
C PRO A 125 14.30 5.30 -11.54
N ARG A 126 13.84 6.24 -12.37
CA ARG A 126 13.72 7.66 -12.02
C ARG A 126 12.36 8.03 -11.41
N GLN A 127 11.37 7.17 -11.54
CA GLN A 127 10.06 7.41 -10.95
C GLN A 127 10.09 7.04 -9.46
N HIS A 128 9.64 7.97 -8.61
CA HIS A 128 9.68 7.80 -7.14
C HIS A 128 8.40 7.19 -6.55
N GLY A 129 7.27 7.30 -7.25
CA GLY A 129 6.01 6.70 -6.83
C GLY A 129 5.96 5.20 -7.12
N PRO A 130 4.93 4.49 -6.62
CA PRO A 130 4.76 3.07 -6.87
C PRO A 130 4.66 2.77 -8.36
N GLN A 131 5.37 1.74 -8.79
CA GLN A 131 5.39 1.24 -10.15
C GLN A 131 5.14 -0.26 -10.15
N THR A 132 4.13 -0.71 -10.89
CA THR A 132 3.77 -2.12 -10.99
C THR A 132 4.18 -2.67 -12.34
N THR A 133 4.76 -3.86 -12.36
CA THR A 133 5.12 -4.59 -13.59
C THR A 133 3.87 -4.92 -14.39
N LYS A 134 4.01 -5.06 -15.72
CA LYS A 134 2.88 -5.31 -16.63
C LYS A 134 2.14 -6.62 -16.35
N ASP A 135 2.83 -7.60 -15.78
CA ASP A 135 2.28 -8.90 -15.36
C ASP A 135 1.57 -8.84 -13.99
N GLY A 136 1.58 -7.69 -13.31
CA GLY A 136 0.98 -7.52 -11.98
C GLY A 136 1.71 -8.27 -10.87
N LYS A 137 2.94 -8.77 -11.11
CA LYS A 137 3.66 -9.57 -10.12
C LYS A 137 4.39 -8.71 -9.08
N PHE A 138 4.99 -7.61 -9.49
CA PHE A 138 5.82 -6.77 -8.62
C PHE A 138 5.36 -5.33 -8.62
N THR A 139 5.34 -4.70 -7.44
CA THR A 139 5.31 -3.24 -7.29
C THR A 139 6.58 -2.81 -6.59
N VAL A 140 7.28 -1.81 -7.13
CA VAL A 140 8.43 -1.18 -6.49
C VAL A 140 8.06 0.23 -6.11
N GLU A 141 8.34 0.61 -4.87
CA GLU A 141 8.20 1.98 -4.42
C GLU A 141 9.30 2.35 -3.42
N PHE A 142 9.61 3.64 -3.37
CA PHE A 142 10.29 4.18 -2.20
C PHE A 142 9.30 4.41 -1.06
N VAL A 143 9.73 4.06 0.14
CA VAL A 143 9.04 4.39 1.39
C VAL A 143 9.95 5.18 2.31
N GLU A 144 9.35 5.79 3.32
CA GLU A 144 10.08 6.49 4.37
C GLU A 144 10.74 5.52 5.35
N CYS A 145 11.17 6.01 6.52
CA CYS A 145 11.96 5.24 7.47
C CYS A 145 11.25 3.95 7.92
N LEU A 146 11.90 2.82 7.68
CA LEU A 146 11.44 1.49 8.14
C LEU A 146 12.10 1.03 9.46
N ALA A 147 12.67 1.97 10.23
CA ALA A 147 13.25 1.73 11.55
C ALA A 147 14.42 0.73 11.66
N GLY A 148 15.07 0.36 10.55
CA GLY A 148 16.28 -0.49 10.52
C GLY A 148 17.60 0.25 10.29
N CYS A 149 17.72 1.49 10.76
CA CYS A 149 18.82 2.39 10.37
C CYS A 149 20.23 1.85 10.68
N GLY A 150 20.38 0.99 11.69
CA GLY A 150 21.67 0.39 12.07
C GLY A 150 22.24 -0.61 11.07
N ALA A 151 21.39 -1.17 10.21
CA ALA A 151 21.75 -2.15 9.19
C ALA A 151 21.35 -1.65 7.78
N ALA A 152 21.37 -0.35 7.56
CA ALA A 152 21.04 0.23 6.25
C ALA A 152 21.94 -0.30 5.11
N PRO A 153 21.43 -0.41 3.87
CA PRO A 153 20.07 -0.09 3.45
C PRO A 153 19.09 -1.22 3.78
N VAL A 154 17.84 -0.86 4.07
CA VAL A 154 16.76 -1.81 4.39
C VAL A 154 15.63 -1.73 3.38
N MET A 155 14.93 -2.84 3.19
CA MET A 155 13.70 -2.92 2.39
C MET A 155 12.72 -3.91 3.00
N MET A 156 11.47 -3.84 2.57
CA MET A 156 10.47 -4.87 2.82
C MET A 156 9.97 -5.46 1.50
N VAL A 157 9.64 -6.74 1.53
CA VAL A 157 8.84 -7.40 0.50
C VAL A 157 7.55 -7.86 1.17
N ASN A 158 6.43 -7.21 0.86
CA ASN A 158 5.19 -7.33 1.63
C ASN A 158 5.50 -7.06 3.12
N ASP A 159 5.37 -8.06 3.99
CA ASP A 159 5.65 -7.95 5.44
C ASP A 159 7.05 -8.48 5.84
N ALA A 160 7.78 -9.10 4.91
CA ALA A 160 9.12 -9.61 5.17
C ALA A 160 10.13 -8.44 5.21
N PHE A 161 10.80 -8.28 6.36
CA PHE A 161 11.81 -7.23 6.57
C PHE A 161 13.21 -7.73 6.22
N HIS A 162 13.94 -6.95 5.42
CA HIS A 162 15.29 -7.28 4.97
C HIS A 162 16.28 -6.16 5.32
N GLU A 163 17.31 -6.52 6.07
CA GLU A 163 18.38 -5.63 6.51
C GLU A 163 19.67 -5.85 5.73
N GLY A 164 20.52 -4.83 5.63
CA GLY A 164 21.84 -4.90 5.01
C GLY A 164 21.78 -5.39 3.57
N VAL A 165 20.83 -4.86 2.78
CA VAL A 165 20.53 -5.38 1.46
C VAL A 165 21.56 -4.91 0.45
N THR A 166 22.51 -5.78 0.14
CA THR A 166 23.47 -5.59 -0.94
C THR A 166 22.82 -5.86 -2.30
N PRO A 167 23.43 -5.40 -3.42
CA PRO A 167 22.96 -5.74 -4.76
C PRO A 167 22.76 -7.25 -4.97
N GLN A 168 23.69 -8.09 -4.50
CA GLN A 168 23.61 -9.54 -4.60
C GLN A 168 22.41 -10.09 -3.83
N ARG A 169 22.22 -9.61 -2.58
CA ARG A 169 21.09 -10.02 -1.75
C ARG A 169 19.76 -9.57 -2.34
N ALA A 170 19.72 -8.42 -3.01
CA ALA A 170 18.53 -7.97 -3.72
C ALA A 170 18.15 -8.92 -4.87
N GLU A 171 19.13 -9.44 -5.62
CA GLU A 171 18.86 -10.44 -6.66
C GLU A 171 18.34 -11.76 -6.08
N GLU A 172 18.90 -12.20 -4.95
CA GLU A 172 18.42 -13.39 -4.23
C GLU A 172 16.97 -13.22 -3.76
N ILE A 173 16.64 -12.05 -3.17
CA ILE A 173 15.29 -11.71 -2.73
C ILE A 173 14.31 -11.72 -3.92
N LEU A 174 14.68 -11.09 -5.04
CA LEU A 174 13.88 -11.07 -6.27
C LEU A 174 13.67 -12.49 -6.83
N GLY A 175 14.71 -13.33 -6.83
CA GLY A 175 14.63 -14.72 -7.27
C GLY A 175 13.74 -15.60 -6.40
N GLY A 176 13.64 -15.30 -5.10
CA GLY A 176 12.75 -16.00 -4.16
C GLY A 176 11.26 -15.68 -4.35
N CYS A 177 10.92 -14.60 -5.04
CA CYS A 177 9.54 -14.17 -5.28
C CYS A 177 8.94 -14.98 -6.46
N SER A 178 8.27 -16.10 -6.16
CA SER A 178 7.66 -17.02 -7.14
C SER A 178 6.15 -16.82 -7.35
#